data_AF-A0A1G1HKM4-F1
#
_entry.id   AF-A0A1G1HKM4-F1
#
_cell.length_a   1.000
_cell.length_b   1.000
_cell.length_c   1.000
_cell.angle_alpha   90.00
_cell.angle_beta   90.00
_cell.angle_gamma   90.00
#
_symmetry.space_group_name_H-M   'P 1'
#
loop_
_entity.id
_entity.type
_entity.pdbx_description
1 polymer ?
#
loop_
_entity_poly.entity_id
_entity_poly.type
_entity_poly.pdbx_seq_one_letter_code
_entity_poly.pdbx_strand_id
1 'polypeptide(L)'
;MKYQVLDIFKVKTSTGELELQTGQIITLPYDKAIRLLNEGKITPIERIAYKVWSEILQAYLWVVDTDHDMHSLRSQKVSEAIYAADEIGKLKGIDIDSLKVIHKAKEVFQHSKVEEINKSDNR
;
A
#
# COMPACT_ATOMS: atom_id res chain seq x y z
N MET A 1 -6.87 6.09 12.87
CA MET A 1 -7.32 5.08 11.88
C MET A 1 -7.56 3.77 12.59
N LYS A 2 -8.49 2.95 12.09
CA LYS A 2 -8.78 1.62 12.66
C LYS A 2 -8.00 0.54 11.91
N TYR A 3 -7.39 -0.36 12.66
CA TYR A 3 -6.59 -1.48 12.15
C TYR A 3 -7.04 -2.77 12.81
N GLN A 4 -7.01 -3.88 12.07
CA GLN A 4 -7.22 -5.22 12.56
C GLN A 4 -5.86 -5.86 12.80
N VAL A 5 -5.71 -6.46 13.97
CA VAL A 5 -4.51 -7.21 14.36
C VAL A 5 -4.49 -8.54 13.61
N LEU A 6 -3.39 -8.84 12.94
CA LEU A 6 -3.17 -10.08 12.20
C LEU A 6 -2.37 -11.11 13.00
N ASP A 7 -1.45 -10.64 13.84
CA ASP A 7 -0.60 -11.49 14.68
C ASP A 7 -0.57 -10.96 16.11
N ILE A 8 -0.32 -11.82 17.10
CA ILE A 8 -0.33 -11.44 18.51
C ILE A 8 0.96 -10.68 18.83
N PHE A 9 0.83 -9.46 19.38
CA PHE A 9 2.00 -8.69 19.83
C PHE A 9 1.71 -7.84 21.06
N LYS A 10 2.75 -7.61 21.86
CA LYS A 10 2.70 -6.73 23.02
C LYS A 10 3.08 -5.31 22.65
N VAL A 11 2.28 -4.35 23.11
CA VAL A 11 2.54 -2.92 22.99
C VAL A 11 2.71 -2.31 24.37
N LYS A 12 3.70 -1.42 24.50
CA LYS A 12 3.86 -0.61 25.70
C LYS A 12 3.08 0.69 25.52
N THR A 13 2.08 0.87 26.36
CA THR A 13 1.23 2.07 26.41
C THR A 13 1.56 2.89 27.67
N SER A 14 1.09 4.13 27.72
CA SER A 14 1.22 5.00 28.90
C SER A 14 0.61 4.38 30.17
N THR A 15 -0.36 3.47 29.99
CA THR A 15 -1.08 2.76 31.04
C THR A 15 -0.50 1.37 31.37
N GLY A 16 0.57 0.94 30.68
CA GLY A 16 1.21 -0.36 30.90
C GLY A 16 1.39 -1.17 29.61
N GLU A 17 1.78 -2.42 29.76
CA GLU A 17 1.91 -3.35 28.62
C GLU A 17 0.56 -3.99 28.31
N LEU A 18 0.18 -3.94 27.04
CA LEU A 18 -1.06 -4.52 26.54
C LEU A 18 -0.72 -5.54 25.45
N GLU A 19 -1.25 -6.74 25.57
CA GLU A 19 -1.13 -7.78 24.54
C GLU A 19 -2.34 -7.69 23.61
N LEU A 20 -2.06 -7.45 22.32
CA LEU A 20 -3.08 -7.36 21.28
C LEU A 20 -3.30 -8.72 20.65
N GLN A 21 -4.56 -9.15 20.61
CA GLN A 21 -4.97 -10.45 20.10
C GLN A 21 -5.30 -10.38 18.61
N THR A 22 -5.06 -11.46 17.87
CA THR A 22 -5.46 -11.57 16.45
C THR A 22 -6.96 -11.34 16.29
N GLY A 23 -7.34 -10.58 15.25
CA GLY A 23 -8.71 -10.18 14.98
C GLY A 23 -9.19 -8.96 15.77
N GLN A 24 -8.42 -8.50 16.76
CA GLN A 24 -8.79 -7.31 17.54
C GLN A 24 -8.70 -6.04 16.68
N ILE A 25 -9.69 -5.17 16.83
CA ILE A 25 -9.71 -3.85 16.19
C ILE A 25 -9.06 -2.83 17.13
N ILE A 26 -8.02 -2.18 16.64
CA ILE A 26 -7.28 -1.15 17.36
C ILE A 26 -7.32 0.17 16.62
N THR A 27 -7.32 1.27 17.36
CA THR A 27 -7.21 2.61 16.78
C THR A 27 -5.82 3.14 17.06
N LEU A 28 -5.05 3.42 16.00
CA LEU A 28 -3.73 4.02 16.12
C LEU A 28 -3.58 5.26 15.23
N PRO A 29 -2.72 6.22 15.64
CA PRO A 29 -2.18 7.23 14.73
C PRO A 29 -1.32 6.59 13.63
N TYR A 30 -1.38 7.14 12.42
CA TYR A 30 -0.68 6.61 11.25
C TYR A 30 0.83 6.46 11.47
N ASP A 31 1.47 7.48 12.06
CA ASP A 31 2.89 7.49 12.41
C ASP A 31 3.33 6.25 13.20
N LYS A 32 2.48 5.81 14.14
CA LYS A 32 2.74 4.62 14.97
C LYS A 32 2.36 3.30 14.27
N ALA A 33 1.45 3.36 13.32
CA ALA A 33 0.98 2.20 12.58
C ALA A 33 1.94 1.78 11.45
N ILE A 34 2.71 2.72 10.86
CA ILE A 34 3.62 2.43 9.74
C ILE A 34 4.52 1.23 10.01
N ARG A 35 5.15 1.17 11.19
CA ARG A 35 6.05 0.07 11.52
C ARG A 35 5.31 -1.27 11.60
N LEU A 36 4.13 -1.28 12.23
CA LEU A 36 3.31 -2.48 12.39
C LEU A 36 2.69 -2.97 11.07
N LEU A 37 2.38 -2.03 10.16
CA LEU A 37 1.93 -2.32 8.80
C LEU A 37 3.08 -2.95 7.99
N ASN A 38 4.28 -2.38 8.04
CA ASN A 38 5.46 -2.91 7.35
C ASN A 38 5.88 -4.29 7.87
N GLU A 39 5.69 -4.54 9.16
CA GLU A 39 5.91 -5.85 9.80
C GLU A 39 4.76 -6.85 9.56
N GLY A 40 3.67 -6.44 8.91
CA GLY A 40 2.51 -7.31 8.65
C GLY A 40 1.70 -7.70 9.90
N LYS A 41 1.88 -7.00 11.03
CA LYS A 41 1.20 -7.30 12.30
C LYS A 41 -0.23 -6.79 12.37
N ILE A 42 -0.53 -5.75 11.61
CA ILE A 42 -1.86 -5.12 11.55
C ILE A 42 -2.20 -4.82 10.09
N THR A 43 -3.49 -4.74 9.79
CA THR A 43 -4.01 -4.27 8.50
C THR A 43 -5.06 -3.18 8.72
N PRO A 44 -5.16 -2.14 7.87
CA PRO A 44 -6.24 -1.17 7.98
C PRO A 44 -7.59 -1.85 7.77
N ILE A 45 -8.59 -1.51 8.60
CA ILE A 45 -9.97 -2.02 8.43
C ILE A 45 -10.74 -1.15 7.45
N GLU A 46 -10.41 0.14 7.43
CA GLU A 46 -10.96 1.07 6.47
C GLU A 46 -10.10 0.98 5.20
N ARG A 47 -10.76 0.67 4.08
CA ARG A 47 -10.21 0.67 2.72
C ARG A 47 -9.74 2.09 2.43
N ILE A 48 -8.44 2.34 2.55
CA ILE A 48 -7.89 3.68 2.45
C ILE A 48 -6.77 3.68 1.44
N ALA A 49 -6.97 4.49 0.41
CA ALA A 49 -5.92 5.09 -0.39
C ALA A 49 -4.84 5.72 0.51
N TYR A 50 -3.62 5.20 0.52
CA TYR A 50 -2.51 5.76 1.29
C TYR A 50 -1.36 6.22 0.39
N LYS A 51 -0.70 7.31 0.77
CA LYS A 51 0.42 7.89 0.02
C LYS A 51 1.74 7.40 0.60
N VAL A 52 2.58 6.81 -0.23
CA VAL A 52 3.93 6.35 0.14
C VAL A 52 4.98 7.12 -0.65
N TRP A 53 6.07 7.51 0.01
CA TRP A 53 7.24 8.04 -0.70
C TRP A 53 8.11 6.87 -1.15
N SER A 54 8.43 6.82 -2.44
CA SER A 54 9.39 5.87 -2.99
C SER A 54 10.71 6.58 -3.23
N GLU A 55 11.75 6.22 -2.46
CA GLU A 55 13.11 6.73 -2.69
C GLU A 55 13.67 6.28 -4.04
N ILE A 56 13.24 5.11 -4.52
CA ILE A 56 13.67 4.51 -5.80
C ILE A 56 13.17 5.36 -6.98
N LEU A 57 11.91 5.78 -6.91
CA LEU A 57 11.28 6.58 -7.95
C LEU A 57 11.43 8.08 -7.68
N GLN A 58 11.93 8.47 -6.50
CA GLN A 58 11.93 9.84 -5.99
C GLN A 58 10.58 10.55 -6.17
N ALA A 59 9.51 9.79 -5.95
CA ALA A 59 8.15 10.23 -6.20
C ALA A 59 7.21 9.72 -5.11
N TYR A 60 6.15 10.49 -4.86
CA TYR A 60 5.05 10.00 -4.06
C TYR A 60 4.12 9.14 -4.90
N LEU A 61 3.75 7.99 -4.36
CA LEU A 61 2.82 7.05 -4.98
C LEU A 61 1.58 6.94 -4.11
N TRP A 62 0.40 6.94 -4.73
CA TRP A 62 -0.82 6.55 -4.05
C TRP A 62 -1.01 5.05 -4.18
N VAL A 63 -1.19 4.36 -3.07
CA VAL A 63 -1.53 2.95 -3.03
C VAL A 63 -2.98 2.81 -2.62
N VAL A 64 -3.79 2.16 -3.44
CA VAL A 64 -5.22 1.92 -3.23
C VAL A 64 -5.48 0.43 -3.14
N ASP A 65 -6.44 0.03 -2.31
CA ASP A 65 -6.80 -1.40 -2.20
C ASP A 65 -7.95 -1.76 -3.15
N THR A 66 -8.81 -0.79 -3.49
CA THR A 66 -9.99 -1.02 -4.34
C THR A 66 -10.14 -0.01 -5.47
N ASP A 67 -10.79 -0.43 -6.56
CA ASP A 67 -11.13 0.44 -7.70
C ASP A 67 -12.02 1.63 -7.27
N HIS A 68 -12.79 1.49 -6.18
CA HIS A 68 -13.58 2.59 -5.60
C HIS A 68 -12.70 3.70 -5.00
N ASP A 69 -11.61 3.32 -4.33
CA ASP A 69 -10.65 4.28 -3.76
C ASP A 69 -9.86 4.97 -4.87
N MET A 70 -9.53 4.22 -5.94
CA MET A 70 -8.94 4.78 -7.15
C MET A 70 -9.84 5.85 -7.77
N HIS A 71 -11.15 5.60 -7.86
CA HIS A 71 -12.11 6.55 -8.40
C HIS A 71 -12.23 7.80 -7.52
N SER A 72 -12.21 7.61 -6.20
CA SER A 72 -12.27 8.70 -5.21
C SER A 72 -11.04 9.60 -5.26
N LEU A 73 -9.84 9.03 -5.42
CA LEU A 73 -8.60 9.79 -5.64
C LEU A 73 -8.62 10.51 -6.98
N ARG A 74 -9.07 9.86 -8.06
CA ARG A 74 -9.18 10.50 -9.38
C ARG A 74 -10.12 11.69 -9.37
N SER A 75 -11.23 11.62 -8.63
CA SER A 75 -12.14 12.75 -8.45
C SER A 75 -11.48 13.96 -7.77
N GLN A 76 -10.38 13.75 -7.04
CA GLN A 76 -9.59 14.80 -6.39
C GLN A 76 -8.47 15.37 -7.29
N LYS A 77 -8.35 14.90 -8.56
CA LYS A 77 -7.31 15.32 -9.52
C LYS A 77 -5.89 15.24 -8.95
N VAL A 78 -5.57 14.17 -8.22
CA VAL A 78 -4.18 13.91 -7.82
C VAL A 78 -3.31 13.72 -9.06
N SER A 79 -2.21 14.45 -9.11
CA SER A 79 -1.22 14.39 -10.20
C SER A 79 -0.28 13.20 -10.05
N GLU A 80 -0.22 12.63 -8.85
CA GLU A 80 0.66 11.51 -8.51
C GLU A 80 0.09 10.16 -8.99
N ALA A 81 1.00 9.25 -9.34
CA ALA A 81 0.63 7.94 -9.86
C ALA A 81 -0.07 7.07 -8.79
N ILE A 82 -1.22 6.49 -9.19
CA ILE A 82 -2.03 5.61 -8.35
C ILE A 82 -1.72 4.16 -8.70
N TYR A 83 -1.45 3.35 -7.68
CA TYR A 83 -1.15 1.93 -7.76
C TYR A 83 -2.12 1.17 -6.88
N ALA A 84 -2.61 0.05 -7.36
CA ALA A 84 -3.33 -0.89 -6.53
C ALA A 84 -2.34 -1.65 -5.61
N ALA A 85 -2.81 -2.10 -4.45
CA ALA A 85 -2.01 -2.87 -3.51
C ALA A 85 -1.47 -4.15 -4.15
N ASP A 86 -2.25 -4.77 -5.06
CA ASP A 86 -1.81 -5.94 -5.83
C ASP A 86 -0.67 -5.60 -6.81
N GLU A 87 -0.68 -4.39 -7.39
CA GLU A 87 0.38 -3.92 -8.27
C GLU A 87 1.67 -3.65 -7.48
N ILE A 88 1.57 -3.03 -6.30
CA ILE A 88 2.73 -2.81 -5.42
C ILE A 88 3.40 -4.15 -5.05
N GLY A 89 2.60 -5.18 -4.79
CA GLY A 89 3.11 -6.55 -4.56
C GLY A 89 3.94 -7.07 -5.74
N LYS A 90 3.47 -6.85 -6.98
CA LYS A 90 4.17 -7.25 -8.21
C LYS A 90 5.42 -6.42 -8.48
N LEU A 91 5.40 -5.14 -8.11
CA LEU A 91 6.56 -4.25 -8.22
C LEU A 91 7.69 -4.63 -7.26
N LYS A 92 7.37 -5.38 -6.19
CA LYS A 92 8.30 -5.83 -5.15
C LYS A 92 9.16 -7.01 -5.65
N GLY A 93 10.13 -6.71 -6.50
CA GLY A 93 11.02 -7.70 -7.12
C GLY A 93 11.47 -7.30 -8.53
N ILE A 94 10.89 -6.23 -9.08
CA ILE A 94 11.27 -5.68 -10.39
C ILE A 94 12.50 -4.77 -10.23
N ASP A 95 13.36 -4.79 -11.25
CA ASP A 95 14.55 -3.96 -11.31
C ASP A 95 14.20 -2.45 -11.32
N ILE A 96 15.07 -1.63 -10.74
CA ILE A 96 14.87 -0.18 -10.57
C ILE A 96 14.62 0.53 -11.90
N ASP A 97 15.34 0.15 -12.96
CA ASP A 97 15.15 0.76 -14.28
C ASP A 97 13.79 0.41 -14.86
N SER A 98 13.33 -0.82 -14.65
CA SER A 98 11.99 -1.26 -15.07
C SER A 98 10.89 -0.55 -14.26
N LEU A 99 11.09 -0.35 -12.96
CA LEU A 99 10.17 0.43 -12.11
C LEU A 99 10.01 1.87 -12.61
N LYS A 100 11.11 2.53 -13.02
CA LYS A 100 11.06 3.90 -13.56
C LYS A 100 10.30 3.97 -14.88
N VAL A 101 10.46 2.99 -15.75
CA VAL A 101 9.73 2.92 -17.03
C VAL A 101 8.24 2.70 -16.77
N ILE A 102 7.87 1.79 -15.87
CA ILE A 102 6.49 1.56 -15.45
C ILE A 102 5.90 2.84 -14.85
N HIS A 103 6.65 3.54 -14.01
CA HIS A 103 6.20 4.77 -13.39
C HIS A 103 5.92 5.88 -14.42
N LYS A 104 6.85 6.12 -15.35
CA LYS A 104 6.64 7.05 -16.46
C LYS A 104 5.44 6.67 -17.32
N ALA A 105 5.27 5.38 -17.62
CA ALA A 105 4.12 4.90 -18.37
C ALA A 105 2.81 5.20 -17.61
N LYS A 106 2.79 5.05 -16.28
CA LYS A 106 1.62 5.34 -15.47
C LYS A 106 1.29 6.83 -15.34
N GLU A 107 2.30 7.69 -15.29
CA GLU A 107 2.09 9.15 -15.34
C GLU A 107 1.44 9.58 -16.65
N VAL A 108 1.86 9.00 -17.78
CA VAL A 108 1.30 9.27 -19.12
C VAL A 108 -0.08 8.63 -19.27
N PHE A 109 -0.25 7.40 -18.78
CA PHE A 109 -1.48 6.63 -18.89
C PHE A 109 -2.14 6.48 -17.52
N GLN A 110 -2.84 7.52 -17.08
CA GLN A 110 -3.53 7.59 -15.78
C GLN A 110 -4.56 6.47 -15.53
N HIS A 111 -4.96 5.74 -16.57
CA HIS A 111 -5.91 4.62 -16.53
C HIS A 111 -5.27 3.23 -16.67
N SER A 112 -3.94 3.16 -16.76
CA SER A 112 -3.24 1.90 -16.97
C SER A 112 -3.16 1.04 -15.71
N LYS A 113 -3.38 -0.26 -15.86
CA LYS A 113 -3.07 -1.30 -14.87
C LYS A 113 -1.76 -1.99 -15.27
N VAL A 114 -0.93 -2.26 -14.28
CA VAL A 114 0.28 -3.06 -14.38
C VAL A 114 -0.13 -4.52 -14.22
N GLU A 115 -0.19 -5.22 -15.35
CA GLU A 115 -0.30 -6.68 -15.37
C GLU A 115 1.06 -7.29 -15.68
N GLU A 116 1.51 -8.20 -14.82
CA GLU A 116 2.67 -9.02 -15.10
C GLU A 116 2.24 -10.09 -16.11
N ILE A 117 2.60 -9.90 -17.37
CA ILE A 117 2.44 -10.94 -18.38
C ILE A 117 3.59 -11.92 -18.19
N ASN A 118 3.39 -12.92 -17.33
CA ASN A 118 4.23 -14.11 -17.37
C ASN A 118 4.08 -14.70 -18.78
N LYS A 119 5.14 -14.64 -19.58
CA LYS A 119 5.27 -15.48 -20.78
C LYS A 119 5.36 -16.92 -20.30
N SER A 120 4.22 -17.50 -19.95
CA SER A 120 4.05 -18.94 -20.04
C SER A 120 4.10 -19.26 -21.54
N ASP A 121 5.29 -19.63 -21.97
CA ASP A 121 5.56 -20.36 -23.19
C ASP A 121 4.41 -21.32 -23.48
N ASN A 122 3.68 -21.07 -24.57
CA ASN A 122 2.85 -22.10 -25.17
C ASN A 122 2.83 -21.85 -26.68
N ARG A 123 3.88 -22.41 -27.31
CA ARG A 123 3.87 -23.22 -28.53
C ARG A 123 3.00 -22.79 -29.72
#